data_AF-A0A0S7X282-F1
#
_entry.id   AF-A0A0S7X282-F1
#
_cell.length_a   1.000
_cell.length_b   1.000
_cell.length_c   1.000
_cell.angle_alpha   90.00
_cell.angle_beta   90.00
_cell.angle_gamma   90.00
#
_symmetry.space_group_name_H-M   'P 1'
#
loop_
_entity.id
_entity.type
_entity.pdbx_description
1 polymer ?
#
loop_
_entity_poly.entity_id
_entity_poly.type
_entity_poly.pdbx_seq_one_letter_code
_entity_poly.pdbx_strand_id
1 'polypeptide(L)'
;MYLSILIAGFGGGAVRGLVGFIKHQYSYKNVGFNLPYFFGMMFISGIVGLLCAVSIEETGVAFLGLSYITPALAFIIGYAGGDFIENIYKIIVKKPSLYYNRKNSK
;
A
#
# COMPACT_ATOMS: atom_id res chain seq x y z
N MET A 1 0.71 18.95 9.07
CA MET A 1 0.21 17.61 9.43
C MET A 1 -0.24 16.83 8.20
N TYR A 2 -1.19 17.35 7.40
CA TYR A 2 -1.62 16.69 6.16
C TYR A 2 -0.50 16.53 5.11
N LEU A 3 0.32 17.56 4.88
CA LEU A 3 1.42 17.49 3.90
C LEU A 3 2.45 16.40 4.25
N SER A 4 2.78 16.23 5.53
CA SER A 4 3.70 15.18 5.99
C SER A 4 3.12 13.77 5.80
N ILE A 5 1.80 13.60 5.93
CA ILE A 5 1.10 12.33 5.69
C ILE A 5 1.11 12.01 4.19
N LEU A 6 0.81 12.99 3.34
CA LEU A 6 0.83 12.86 1.88
C LEU A 6 2.21 12.48 1.36
N ILE A 7 3.27 13.18 1.80
CA ILE A 7 4.65 12.88 1.42
C ILE A 7 5.07 11.50 1.92
N ALA A 8 4.71 11.14 3.14
CA ALA A 8 5.05 9.83 3.69
C ALA A 8 4.32 8.69 2.97
N GLY A 9 3.02 8.83 2.68
CA GLY A 9 2.24 7.85 1.93
C GLY A 9 2.74 7.66 0.50
N PHE A 10 3.06 8.76 -0.18
CA PHE A 10 3.72 8.71 -1.49
C PHE A 10 5.10 8.03 -1.39
N GLY A 11 5.90 8.38 -0.38
CA GLY A 11 7.21 7.80 -0.14
C GLY A 11 7.15 6.28 0.06
N GLY A 12 6.19 5.79 0.85
CA GLY A 12 5.94 4.37 1.03
C GLY A 12 5.61 3.67 -0.30
N GLY A 13 4.71 4.26 -1.09
CA GLY A 13 4.34 3.77 -2.42
C GLY A 13 5.51 3.75 -3.40
N ALA A 14 6.36 4.78 -3.39
CA ALA A 14 7.56 4.85 -4.21
C ALA A 14 8.58 3.75 -3.83
N VAL A 15 8.78 3.49 -2.53
CA VAL A 15 9.64 2.40 -2.05
C VAL A 15 9.11 1.02 -2.48
N ARG A 16 7.78 0.81 -2.46
CA ARG A 16 7.17 -0.42 -3.02
C ARG A 16 7.49 -0.56 -4.52
N GLY A 17 7.37 0.53 -5.28
CA GLY A 17 7.70 0.56 -6.71
C GLY A 17 9.17 0.23 -6.98
N LEU A 18 10.09 0.79 -6.18
CA LEU A 18 11.52 0.48 -6.22
C LEU A 18 11.81 -0.99 -5.93
N VAL A 19 11.21 -1.56 -4.88
CA VAL A 19 11.39 -2.97 -4.53
C VAL A 19 10.84 -3.88 -5.63
N GLY A 20 9.69 -3.54 -6.22
CA GLY A 20 9.11 -4.26 -7.36
C GLY A 20 10.02 -4.23 -8.58
N PHE A 21 10.60 -3.07 -8.88
CA PHE A 21 11.56 -2.92 -9.96
C PHE A 21 12.84 -3.73 -9.74
N ILE A 22 13.41 -3.68 -8.53
CA ILE A 22 14.59 -4.47 -8.18
C ILE A 22 14.31 -5.96 -8.35
N LYS A 23 13.16 -6.45 -7.86
CA LYS A 23 12.74 -7.85 -8.05
C LYS A 23 12.61 -8.22 -9.52
N HIS A 24 12.07 -7.33 -10.35
CA HIS A 24 11.97 -7.55 -11.79
C HIS A 24 13.37 -7.67 -12.41
N GLN A 25 14.30 -6.78 -12.06
CA GLN A 25 15.68 -6.84 -12.56
C GLN A 25 16.41 -8.13 -12.16
N TYR A 26 16.23 -8.61 -10.92
CA TYR A 26 16.83 -9.87 -10.48
C TYR A 26 16.19 -11.12 -11.10
N SER A 27 14.89 -11.07 -11.43
CA SER A 27 14.16 -12.23 -11.95
C SER A 27 14.42 -12.49 -13.44
N TYR A 28 14.88 -11.51 -14.21
CA TYR A 28 15.08 -11.63 -15.66
C TYR A 28 16.56 -11.41 -16.03
N LYS A 29 17.22 -12.41 -16.63
CA LYS A 29 18.53 -12.24 -17.27
C LYS A 29 18.37 -11.37 -18.52
N ASN A 30 19.02 -10.21 -18.56
CA ASN A 30 18.99 -9.20 -19.65
C ASN A 30 17.68 -8.42 -19.81
N VAL A 31 17.31 -7.60 -18.81
CA VAL A 31 16.34 -6.51 -19.01
C VAL A 31 17.07 -5.18 -19.20
N GLY A 32 16.90 -4.57 -20.38
CA GLY A 32 17.40 -3.22 -20.65
C GLY A 32 16.77 -2.21 -19.69
N PHE A 33 17.59 -1.37 -19.08
CA PHE A 33 17.13 -0.36 -18.14
C PHE A 33 16.40 0.77 -18.89
N ASN A 34 15.07 0.72 -18.90
CA ASN A 34 14.23 1.77 -19.48
C ASN A 34 13.90 2.81 -18.40
N LEU A 35 14.63 3.93 -18.40
CA LEU A 35 14.44 5.05 -17.45
C LEU A 35 12.98 5.57 -17.43
N PRO A 36 12.36 5.89 -18.60
CA PRO A 36 10.97 6.35 -18.62
C PRO A 36 10.00 5.38 -17.95
N TYR A 37 10.14 4.08 -18.22
CA TYR A 37 9.30 3.05 -17.63
C TYR A 37 9.51 2.94 -16.10
N PHE A 38 10.76 3.03 -15.64
CA PHE A 38 11.09 3.03 -14.22
C PHE A 38 10.44 4.21 -13.48
N PHE A 39 10.63 5.43 -13.97
CA PHE A 39 10.04 6.62 -13.34
C PHE A 39 8.52 6.61 -13.44
N GLY A 40 7.96 6.18 -14.57
CA GLY A 40 6.51 6.03 -14.73
C GLY A 40 5.92 5.06 -13.72
N MET A 41 6.50 3.87 -13.59
CA MET A 41 6.02 2.85 -12.65
C MET A 41 6.22 3.27 -11.19
N MET A 42 7.34 3.90 -10.85
CA MET A 42 7.56 4.42 -9.50
C MET A 42 6.58 5.54 -9.14
N PHE A 43 6.31 6.44 -10.08
CA PHE A 43 5.37 7.55 -9.87
C PHE A 43 3.93 7.05 -9.71
N ILE A 44 3.49 6.11 -10.54
CA ILE A 44 2.19 5.45 -10.40
C ILE A 44 2.10 4.74 -9.04
N SER A 45 3.14 4.00 -8.64
CA SER A 45 3.19 3.33 -7.33
C SER A 45 3.13 4.32 -6.17
N GLY A 46 3.81 5.47 -6.28
CA GLY A 46 3.74 6.56 -5.31
C GLY A 46 2.33 7.16 -5.19
N ILE A 47 1.66 7.42 -6.33
CA ILE A 47 0.26 7.91 -6.34
C ILE A 47 -0.66 6.89 -5.64
N VAL A 48 -0.51 5.61 -5.94
CA VAL A 48 -1.32 4.55 -5.30
C VAL A 48 -1.08 4.52 -3.79
N GLY A 49 0.18 4.66 -3.35
CA GLY A 49 0.51 4.74 -1.92
C GLY A 49 -0.12 5.93 -1.22
N LEU A 50 -0.12 7.10 -1.87
CA LEU A 50 -0.78 8.31 -1.39
C LEU A 50 -2.30 8.10 -1.27
N LEU A 51 -2.93 7.57 -2.31
CA LEU A 51 -4.37 7.28 -2.31
C LEU A 51 -4.75 6.29 -1.19
N CYS A 52 -3.92 5.29 -0.93
CA CYS A 52 -4.15 4.36 0.18
C CYS A 52 -4.08 5.06 1.54
N ALA A 53 -3.06 5.90 1.76
CA ALA A 53 -2.90 6.63 3.02
C ALA A 53 -4.09 7.56 3.30
N VAL A 54 -4.51 8.33 2.30
CA VAL A 54 -5.68 9.23 2.41
C VAL A 54 -6.97 8.45 2.64
N SER A 55 -7.18 7.34 1.91
CA SER A 55 -8.39 6.53 2.07
C SER A 55 -8.53 5.99 3.51
N ILE A 56 -7.43 5.58 4.14
CA ILE A 56 -7.44 5.10 5.53
C ILE A 56 -7.66 6.25 6.51
N GLU A 57 -7.11 7.44 6.24
CA GLU A 57 -7.35 8.65 7.03
C GLU A 57 -8.83 9.00 7.08
N GLU A 58 -9.48 9.04 5.91
CA GLU A 58 -10.91 9.33 5.77
C GLU A 58 -11.82 8.23 6.34
N THR A 59 -11.35 6.98 6.42
CA THR A 59 -12.15 5.90 7.03
C THR A 59 -12.31 6.09 8.55
N GLY A 60 -11.54 6.98 9.18
CA GLY A 60 -11.63 7.25 10.63
C GLY A 60 -11.24 6.06 11.50
N VAL A 61 -10.46 5.12 10.95
CA VAL A 61 -10.01 3.91 11.68
C VAL A 61 -9.00 4.33 12.74
N ALA A 62 -9.43 4.32 14.00
CA ALA A 62 -8.54 4.51 15.13
C ALA A 62 -7.59 3.30 15.25
N PHE A 63 -6.31 3.51 14.95
CA PHE A 63 -5.29 2.48 15.05
C PHE A 63 -4.58 2.62 16.40
N LEU A 64 -4.54 1.55 17.21
CA LEU A 64 -3.82 1.51 18.50
C LEU A 64 -4.22 2.61 19.51
N GLY A 65 -5.46 3.11 19.45
CA GLY A 65 -5.94 4.18 20.35
C GLY A 65 -5.49 5.59 19.96
N LEU A 66 -4.86 5.74 18.79
CA LEU A 66 -4.54 7.04 18.21
C LEU A 66 -5.71 7.52 17.34
N SER A 67 -6.19 8.73 17.61
CA SER A 67 -7.26 9.39 16.84
C SER A 67 -6.77 10.00 15.52
N TYR A 68 -5.47 9.89 15.20
CA TYR A 68 -4.87 10.47 14.01
C TYR A 68 -3.80 9.55 13.40
N ILE A 69 -3.64 9.64 12.08
CA ILE A 69 -2.59 8.93 11.36
C ILE A 69 -1.27 9.67 11.51
N THR A 70 -0.26 8.98 12.03
CA THR A 70 1.10 9.52 12.06
C THR A 70 1.74 9.42 10.68
N PRO A 71 2.66 10.31 10.30
CA PRO A 71 3.40 10.19 9.04
C PRO A 71 4.12 8.84 8.89
N ALA A 72 4.62 8.27 9.99
CA ALA A 72 5.22 6.93 9.97
C ALA A 72 4.20 5.84 9.59
N LEU A 73 2.98 5.92 10.13
CA LEU A 73 1.90 5.01 9.76
C LEU A 73 1.48 5.22 8.30
N ALA A 74 1.39 6.47 7.84
CA ALA A 74 1.10 6.80 6.46
C ALA A 74 2.12 6.20 5.48
N PHE A 75 3.42 6.20 5.84
CA PHE A 75 4.47 5.54 5.08
C PHE A 75 4.26 4.02 4.99
N ILE A 76 3.94 3.37 6.11
CA ILE A 76 3.67 1.93 6.15
C ILE A 76 2.44 1.60 5.27
N ILE A 77 1.38 2.40 5.39
CA ILE A 77 0.16 2.25 4.57
C ILE A 77 0.50 2.44 3.09
N GLY A 78 1.31 3.43 2.74
CA GLY A 78 1.74 3.66 1.36
C GLY A 78 2.54 2.48 0.78
N TYR A 79 3.42 1.89 1.59
CA TYR A 79 4.23 0.73 1.18
C TYR A 79 3.39 -0.56 1.05
N ALA A 80 2.55 -0.85 2.03
CA ALA A 80 1.67 -2.02 2.03
C ALA A 80 0.47 -1.87 1.07
N GLY A 81 0.08 -0.64 0.74
CA GLY A 81 -0.91 -0.28 -0.27
C GLY A 81 -2.23 -1.04 -0.14
N GLY A 82 -2.65 -1.66 -1.24
CA GLY A 82 -3.89 -2.44 -1.30
C GLY A 82 -3.96 -3.61 -0.31
N ASP A 83 -2.83 -4.26 0.00
CA ASP A 83 -2.80 -5.35 0.98
C ASP A 83 -3.18 -4.84 2.38
N PHE A 84 -2.81 -3.60 2.70
CA PHE A 84 -3.22 -2.97 3.96
C PHE A 84 -4.74 -2.73 3.99
N ILE A 85 -5.29 -2.14 2.91
CA ILE A 85 -6.74 -1.88 2.79
C ILE A 85 -7.54 -3.19 2.91
N GLU A 86 -7.11 -4.25 2.23
CA GLU A 86 -7.79 -5.55 2.30
C GLU A 86 -7.80 -6.10 3.73
N ASN A 87 -6.68 -5.98 4.45
CA ASN A 87 -6.59 -6.45 5.83
C ASN A 87 -7.44 -5.61 6.78
N ILE A 88 -7.49 -4.28 6.61
CA ILE A 88 -8.41 -3.42 7.36
C ILE A 88 -9.86 -3.80 7.10
N TYR A 89 -10.22 -4.03 5.84
CA TYR A 89 -11.56 -4.47 5.47
C TYR A 89 -11.94 -5.80 6.14
N LYS A 90 -11.03 -6.79 6.18
CA LYS A 90 -11.23 -8.06 6.88
C LYS A 90 -11.48 -7.88 8.38
N ILE A 91 -10.75 -6.97 9.03
CA ILE A 91 -10.93 -6.64 10.45
C ILE A 91 -12.32 -6.04 10.70
N ILE A 92 -12.72 -5.06 9.88
CA ILE A 92 -14.03 -4.38 10.00
C ILE A 92 -15.17 -5.38 9.81
N VAL A 93 -15.10 -6.22 8.78
CA VAL A 93 -16.14 -7.19 8.44
C VAL A 93 -16.08 -8.45 9.33
N LYS A 94 -15.06 -8.58 10.19
CA LYS A 94 -14.81 -9.77 11.05
C LYS A 94 -14.80 -11.09 10.28
N LYS A 95 -14.46 -11.07 8.99
CA LYS A 95 -14.35 -12.27 8.14
C LYS A 95 -12.89 -12.49 7.76
N PRO A 96 -12.35 -13.71 7.95
CA PRO A 96 -10.94 -13.97 7.65
C PRO A 96 -10.63 -13.95 6.14
N SER A 97 -11.65 -14.11 5.29
CA SER A 97 -11.50 -14.10 3.83
C SER A 97 -12.68 -13.41 3.15
N LEU A 98 -12.41 -12.58 2.14
CA LEU A 98 -13.42 -12.10 1.19
C LEU A 98 -14.07 -13.28 0.42
N TYR A 99 -13.29 -14.34 0.17
CA TYR A 99 -13.74 -15.58 -0.48
C TYR A 99 -14.21 -16.61 0.57
N TYR A 100 -15.35 -16.37 1.21
CA TYR A 100 -16.01 -17.44 1.99
C TYR A 100 -16.63 -18.45 1.01
N ASN A 101 -15.89 -19.49 0.64
CA ASN A 101 -16.45 -20.62 -0.10
C ASN A 101 -17.12 -21.58 0.89
N ARG A 102 -18.45 -21.68 0.81
CA ARG A 102 -19.29 -22.61 1.57
C ARG A 102 -19.08 -24.04 1.10
N LYS A 103 -17.90 -24.62 1.30
CA LYS A 103 -17.64 -26.05 1.11
C LYS A 103 -16.69 -26.55 2.20
N ASN A 104 -17.26 -26.89 3.34
CA ASN A 104 -16.93 -28.08 4.13
C ASN A 104 -17.86 -28.13 5.34
N SER A 105 -19.12 -28.50 5.07
CA SER A 105 -19.90 -29.31 6.01
C SER A 105 -19.61 -30.75 5.62
N LYS A 106 -18.80 -31.43 6.41
CA LYS A 106 -18.85 -32.86 6.72
C LYS A 106 -18.13 -33.07 8.03
#